data_AF-A0A2V2Q0K3-F1
#
_entry.id   AF-A0A2V2Q0K3-F1
#
_cell.length_a   1.000
_cell.length_b   1.000
_cell.length_c   1.000
_cell.angle_alpha   90.00
_cell.angle_beta   90.00
_cell.angle_gamma   90.00
#
_symmetry.space_group_name_H-M   'P 1'
#
loop_
_entity.id
_entity.type
_entity.pdbx_description
1 polymer ?
#
loop_
_entity_poly.entity_id
_entity_poly.type
_entity_poly.pdbx_seq_one_letter_code
_entity_poly.pdbx_strand_id
1 'polypeptide(L)'
;GIDRGTGRSAGAAERRSEAVERRPRQPVRCRVCGRTLTDAGEMKLMRCEECPSDMDEALYGRLLDWRAGQAARLSQPDYCVFTEKTLMAIAEAVPSTEGELVVIAGVGNRKLTRFGADVLAICAGETVGEGPEEGAGES
;
A
#
# COMPACT_ATOMS: atom_id res chain seq x y z
N GLY A 1 -58.54 -47.01 28.46
CA GLY A 1 -57.22 -46.80 27.85
C GLY A 1 -57.30 -47.18 26.40
N ILE A 2 -57.17 -46.18 25.52
CA ILE A 2 -56.94 -46.28 24.07
C ILE A 2 -56.24 -44.99 23.62
N ASP A 3 -55.33 -45.16 22.67
CA ASP A 3 -54.43 -44.19 22.04
C ASP A 3 -55.15 -43.09 21.22
N ARG A 4 -54.62 -41.86 21.22
CA ARG A 4 -54.53 -40.98 20.03
C ARG A 4 -53.33 -40.03 20.14
N GLY A 5 -52.35 -40.24 19.28
CA GLY A 5 -51.26 -39.29 19.02
C GLY A 5 -51.70 -38.02 18.26
N THR A 6 -50.83 -37.01 18.29
CA THR A 6 -50.66 -36.06 17.17
C THR A 6 -49.27 -35.41 17.29
N GLY A 7 -48.38 -35.76 16.36
CA GLY A 7 -47.08 -35.11 16.21
C GLY A 7 -47.22 -33.71 15.60
N ARG A 8 -46.27 -32.83 15.93
CA ARG A 8 -46.04 -31.57 15.21
C ARG A 8 -44.55 -31.23 15.10
N SER A 9 -44.03 -31.60 13.93
CA SER A 9 -43.26 -30.81 12.94
C SER A 9 -42.06 -29.93 13.30
N ALA A 10 -41.16 -29.96 12.30
CA ALA A 10 -40.19 -28.96 11.85
C ALA A 10 -38.86 -28.93 12.64
N GLY A 11 -37.73 -29.36 12.09
CA GLY A 11 -37.24 -29.07 10.74
C GLY A 11 -36.53 -27.73 10.76
N ALA A 12 -35.37 -27.66 11.41
CA ALA A 12 -34.47 -26.51 11.32
C ALA A 12 -33.19 -27.00 10.62
N ALA A 13 -33.12 -26.66 9.34
CA ALA A 13 -31.99 -26.91 8.48
C ALA A 13 -30.72 -26.27 9.06
N GLU A 14 -29.72 -27.11 9.33
CA GLU A 14 -28.35 -26.68 9.59
C GLU A 14 -27.80 -25.96 8.37
N ARG A 15 -27.78 -24.63 8.42
CA ARG A 15 -26.92 -23.83 7.53
C ARG A 15 -25.49 -24.04 7.99
N ARG A 16 -24.82 -25.06 7.44
CA ARG A 16 -23.37 -25.16 7.51
C ARG A 16 -22.79 -23.98 6.75
N SER A 17 -22.21 -23.03 7.46
CA SER A 17 -21.35 -22.02 6.87
C SER A 17 -20.11 -22.71 6.35
N GLU A 18 -20.05 -22.97 5.05
CA GLU A 18 -18.84 -23.40 4.36
C GLU A 18 -17.83 -22.26 4.43
N ALA A 19 -16.94 -22.34 5.42
CA ALA A 19 -15.77 -21.48 5.51
C ALA A 19 -14.92 -21.74 4.27
N VAL A 20 -14.88 -20.77 3.35
CA VAL A 20 -13.94 -20.77 2.23
C VAL A 20 -12.53 -20.82 2.82
N GLU A 21 -11.89 -21.99 2.77
CA GLU A 21 -10.50 -22.16 3.17
C GLU A 21 -9.64 -21.19 2.37
N ARG A 22 -9.10 -20.19 3.06
CA ARG A 22 -8.23 -19.19 2.46
C ARG A 22 -6.93 -19.90 2.05
N ARG A 23 -6.77 -20.15 0.75
CA ARG A 23 -5.49 -20.60 0.18
C ARG A 23 -4.36 -19.74 0.77
N PRO A 24 -3.31 -20.35 1.36
CA PRO A 24 -2.23 -19.59 1.95
C PRO A 24 -1.58 -18.74 0.85
N ARG A 25 -1.38 -17.45 1.15
CA ARG A 25 -0.68 -16.54 0.25
C ARG A 25 0.70 -17.11 -0.01
N GLN A 26 1.12 -17.15 -1.28
CA GLN A 26 2.47 -17.63 -1.60
C GLN A 26 3.51 -16.77 -0.84
N PRO A 27 4.59 -17.39 -0.32
CA PRO A 27 5.63 -16.66 0.39
C PRO A 27 6.30 -15.65 -0.55
N VAL A 28 6.34 -14.39 -0.14
CA VAL A 28 7.07 -13.34 -0.85
C VAL A 28 8.55 -13.62 -0.72
N ARG A 29 9.31 -13.46 -1.81
CA ARG A 29 10.75 -13.71 -1.85
C ARG A 29 11.51 -12.44 -2.15
N CYS A 30 12.68 -12.30 -1.56
CA CYS A 30 13.64 -11.26 -1.88
C CYS A 30 14.01 -11.35 -3.37
N ARG A 31 13.89 -10.23 -4.10
CA ARG A 31 14.27 -10.15 -5.52
C ARG A 31 15.77 -10.33 -5.77
N VAL A 32 16.60 -10.14 -4.74
CA VAL A 32 18.06 -10.18 -4.84
C VAL A 32 18.61 -11.57 -4.46
N CYS A 33 18.29 -12.07 -3.26
CA CYS A 33 18.86 -13.33 -2.75
C CYS A 33 17.89 -14.51 -2.73
N GLY A 34 16.60 -14.32 -3.04
CA GLY A 34 15.59 -15.38 -3.07
C GLY A 34 15.08 -15.86 -1.70
N ARG A 35 15.60 -15.33 -0.58
CA ARG A 35 15.14 -15.62 0.77
C ARG A 35 13.66 -15.26 0.93
N THR A 36 12.91 -16.07 1.66
CA THR A 36 11.54 -15.75 2.06
C THR A 36 11.53 -14.52 2.97
N LEU A 37 10.73 -13.52 2.61
CA LEU A 37 10.54 -12.30 3.40
C LEU A 37 9.40 -12.54 4.39
N THR A 38 9.70 -12.35 5.66
CA THR A 38 8.72 -12.51 6.75
C THR A 38 8.38 -11.19 7.42
N ASP A 39 9.27 -10.20 7.29
CA ASP A 39 9.03 -8.84 7.79
C ASP A 39 8.15 -8.04 6.80
N ALA A 40 7.24 -7.23 7.36
CA ALA A 40 6.32 -6.42 6.57
C ALA A 40 7.02 -5.30 5.79
N GLY A 41 8.10 -4.75 6.33
CA GLY A 41 8.96 -3.78 5.66
C GLY A 41 9.71 -4.41 4.49
N GLU A 42 10.34 -5.56 4.70
CA GLU A 42 10.99 -6.32 3.63
C GLU A 42 10.02 -6.68 2.51
N MET A 43 8.82 -7.18 2.86
CA MET A 43 7.79 -7.50 1.87
C MET A 43 7.35 -6.29 1.04
N LYS A 44 7.30 -5.09 1.63
CA LYS A 44 6.99 -3.86 0.88
C LYS A 44 8.12 -3.44 -0.06
N LEU A 45 9.37 -3.67 0.33
CA LEU A 45 10.55 -3.35 -0.48
C LEU A 45 10.88 -4.46 -1.49
N MET A 46 10.27 -5.64 -1.35
CA MET A 46 10.60 -6.86 -2.11
C MET A 46 12.09 -7.25 -1.99
N ARG A 47 12.79 -6.77 -0.95
CA ARG A 47 14.20 -7.03 -0.65
C ARG A 47 14.38 -7.16 0.85
N CYS A 48 15.23 -8.10 1.28
CA CYS A 48 15.64 -8.20 2.68
C CYS A 48 16.64 -7.10 3.05
N GLU A 49 16.72 -6.75 4.32
CA GLU A 49 17.56 -5.63 4.79
C GLU A 49 19.07 -5.88 4.60
N GLU A 50 19.48 -7.15 4.51
CA GLU A 50 20.87 -7.57 4.28
C GLU A 50 21.33 -7.46 2.82
N CYS A 51 20.41 -7.23 1.87
CA CYS A 51 20.75 -7.12 0.44
C CYS A 51 20.99 -5.65 0.04
N PRO A 52 21.86 -5.40 -0.97
CA PRO A 52 22.23 -4.05 -1.39
C PRO A 52 21.01 -3.22 -1.80
N SER A 53 21.09 -1.92 -1.48
CA SER A 53 20.10 -0.93 -1.85
C SER A 53 20.61 -0.01 -2.94
N ASP A 54 19.84 0.09 -4.03
CA ASP A 54 20.05 1.08 -5.10
C ASP A 54 19.34 2.41 -4.77
N MET A 55 18.95 2.62 -3.51
CA MET A 55 18.27 3.84 -3.06
C MET A 55 19.18 5.06 -3.19
N ASP A 56 18.73 6.07 -3.92
CA ASP A 56 19.36 7.39 -3.91
C ASP A 56 19.01 8.12 -2.60
N GLU A 57 20.00 8.27 -1.71
CA GLU A 57 19.85 8.94 -0.41
C GLU A 57 19.46 10.43 -0.55
N ALA A 58 19.95 11.11 -1.59
CA ALA A 58 19.62 12.51 -1.83
C ALA A 58 18.18 12.66 -2.33
N LEU A 59 17.73 11.76 -3.21
CA LEU A 59 16.32 11.69 -3.62
C LEU A 59 15.41 11.37 -2.44
N TYR A 60 15.78 10.39 -1.61
CA TYR A 60 15.03 10.05 -0.41
C TYR A 60 14.88 11.24 0.54
N GLY A 61 15.94 12.01 0.76
CA GLY A 61 15.90 13.25 1.54
C GLY A 61 14.89 14.27 0.97
N ARG A 62 14.92 14.53 -0.35
CA ARG A 62 13.96 15.44 -1.00
C ARG A 62 12.51 14.96 -0.84
N LEU A 63 12.28 13.65 -0.93
CA LEU A 63 10.95 13.07 -0.74
C LEU A 63 10.45 13.18 0.70
N LEU A 64 11.34 13.08 1.69
CA LEU A 64 11.00 13.30 3.10
C LEU A 64 10.59 14.74 3.37
N ASP A 65 11.38 15.70 2.88
CA ASP A 65 11.10 17.13 3.06
C ASP A 65 9.79 17.53 2.39
N TRP A 66 9.55 17.09 1.16
CA TRP A 66 8.29 17.32 0.46
C TRP A 66 7.11 16.69 1.21
N ARG A 67 7.27 15.46 1.73
CA ARG A 67 6.22 14.76 2.49
C ARG A 67 5.84 15.53 3.75
N ALA A 68 6.81 16.04 4.51
CA ALA A 68 6.57 16.85 5.69
C ALA A 68 5.80 18.13 5.33
N GLY A 69 6.18 18.78 4.22
CA GLY A 69 5.46 19.95 3.69
C GLY A 69 4.01 19.64 3.32
N GLN A 70 3.75 18.53 2.63
CA GLN A 70 2.38 18.10 2.29
C GLN A 70 1.58 17.75 3.54
N ALA A 71 2.16 17.01 4.47
CA ALA A 71 1.50 16.61 5.70
C ALA A 71 1.06 17.81 6.56
N ALA A 72 1.94 18.81 6.67
CA ALA A 72 1.64 20.08 7.33
C ALA A 72 0.45 20.80 6.66
N ARG A 73 0.45 20.90 5.32
CA ARG A 73 -0.68 21.50 4.56
C ARG A 73 -1.99 20.76 4.79
N LEU A 74 -1.94 19.44 4.93
CA LEU A 74 -3.11 18.61 5.18
C LEU A 74 -3.50 18.54 6.65
N SER A 75 -2.68 19.10 7.56
CA SER A 75 -2.87 18.98 9.01
C SER A 75 -3.02 17.51 9.44
N GLN A 76 -2.22 16.64 8.82
CA GLN A 76 -2.20 15.20 9.06
C GLN A 76 -0.77 14.77 9.40
N PRO A 77 -0.58 13.66 10.13
CA PRO A 77 0.74 13.06 10.28
C PRO A 77 1.35 12.67 8.93
N ASP A 78 2.67 12.80 8.79
CA ASP A 78 3.40 12.52 7.56
C ASP A 78 3.10 11.16 6.96
N TYR A 79 2.95 10.14 7.80
CA TYR A 79 2.70 8.76 7.36
C TYR A 79 1.36 8.59 6.63
N CYS A 80 0.43 9.55 6.77
CA CYS A 80 -0.82 9.57 6.01
C CYS A 80 -0.58 9.88 4.53
N VAL A 81 0.42 10.70 4.21
CA VAL A 81 0.80 11.02 2.82
C VAL A 81 1.45 9.80 2.18
N PHE A 82 2.61 9.36 2.69
CA PHE A 82 3.27 8.10 2.32
C PHE A 82 3.94 7.48 3.53
N THR A 83 4.17 6.17 3.53
CA THR A 83 5.00 5.55 4.57
C THR A 83 6.48 5.66 4.21
N GLU A 84 7.38 5.60 5.19
CA GLU A 84 8.84 5.63 4.93
C GLU A 84 9.26 4.51 3.98
N LYS A 85 8.76 3.28 4.19
CA LYS A 85 9.03 2.15 3.29
C LYS A 85 8.54 2.40 1.86
N THR A 86 7.47 3.19 1.66
CA THR A 86 7.02 3.58 0.31
C THR A 86 7.94 4.62 -0.31
N LEU A 87 8.41 5.62 0.45
CA LEU A 87 9.38 6.60 -0.05
C LEU A 87 10.73 5.94 -0.39
N MET A 88 11.17 4.99 0.42
CA MET A 88 12.36 4.19 0.14
C MET A 88 12.20 3.39 -1.15
N ALA A 89 11.05 2.73 -1.34
CA ALA A 89 10.75 2.02 -2.58
C ALA A 89 10.72 2.95 -3.82
N ILE A 90 10.20 4.18 -3.68
CA ILE A 90 10.23 5.19 -4.74
C ILE A 90 11.67 5.62 -5.04
N ALA A 91 12.47 5.89 -4.01
CA ALA A 91 13.88 6.30 -4.17
C ALA A 91 14.78 5.17 -4.73
N GLU A 92 14.41 3.90 -4.55
CA GLU A 92 15.06 2.76 -5.20
C GLU A 92 14.60 2.55 -6.65
N ALA A 93 13.32 2.76 -6.93
CA ALA A 93 12.75 2.50 -8.26
C ALA A 93 12.98 3.67 -9.23
N VAL A 94 13.11 4.90 -8.70
CA VAL A 94 13.24 6.16 -9.45
C VAL A 94 12.23 6.23 -10.62
N PRO A 95 10.92 6.14 -10.34
CA PRO A 95 9.91 6.04 -11.38
C PRO A 95 9.89 7.29 -12.25
N SER A 96 9.79 7.09 -13.55
CA SER A 96 9.69 8.18 -14.54
C SER A 96 8.26 8.34 -15.06
N THR A 97 7.36 7.40 -14.74
CA THR A 97 5.96 7.40 -15.21
C THR A 97 4.98 7.07 -14.08
N GLU A 98 3.73 7.50 -14.23
CA GLU A 98 2.64 7.15 -13.30
C GLU A 98 2.41 5.63 -13.20
N GLY A 99 2.62 4.90 -14.30
CA GLY A 99 2.49 3.44 -14.34
C GLY A 99 3.58 2.73 -13.51
N GLU A 100 4.80 3.26 -13.49
CA GLU A 100 5.85 2.77 -12.60
C GLU A 100 5.59 3.15 -11.14
N LEU A 101 4.99 4.32 -10.92
CA LEU A 101 4.69 4.78 -9.57
C LEU A 101 3.55 3.96 -8.93
N VAL A 102 2.50 3.59 -9.69
CA VAL A 102 1.34 2.84 -9.17
C VAL A 102 1.66 1.38 -8.81
N VAL A 103 2.70 0.79 -9.38
CA VAL A 103 3.11 -0.58 -9.02
C VAL A 103 3.86 -0.64 -7.68
N ILE A 104 4.29 0.50 -7.13
CA ILE A 104 4.98 0.56 -5.85
C ILE A 104 3.99 0.32 -4.69
N ALA A 105 4.36 -0.59 -3.79
CA ALA A 105 3.54 -0.97 -2.65
C ALA A 105 3.21 0.25 -1.76
N GLY A 106 1.92 0.56 -1.65
CA GLY A 106 1.41 1.70 -0.86
C GLY A 106 1.09 2.95 -1.69
N VAL A 107 1.33 2.93 -2.99
CA VAL A 107 0.82 3.92 -3.95
C VAL A 107 -0.46 3.39 -4.59
N GLY A 108 -1.61 3.84 -4.09
CA GLY A 108 -2.90 3.58 -4.74
C GLY A 108 -3.30 4.71 -5.69
N ASN A 109 -4.27 4.46 -6.57
CA ASN A 109 -4.80 5.44 -7.52
C ASN A 109 -5.11 6.81 -6.89
N ARG A 110 -5.75 6.83 -5.70
CA ARG A 110 -6.06 8.09 -5.02
C ARG A 110 -4.81 8.90 -4.64
N LYS A 111 -3.73 8.24 -4.24
CA LYS A 111 -2.45 8.90 -3.93
C LYS A 111 -1.73 9.32 -5.21
N LEU A 112 -1.79 8.49 -6.24
CA LEU A 112 -1.25 8.80 -7.56
C LEU A 112 -1.90 10.06 -8.15
N THR A 113 -3.23 10.14 -8.17
CA THR A 113 -3.93 11.33 -8.67
C THR A 113 -3.60 12.60 -7.89
N ARG A 114 -3.38 12.48 -6.57
CA ARG A 114 -3.16 13.64 -5.70
C ARG A 114 -1.70 14.11 -5.65
N PHE A 115 -0.77 13.17 -5.69
CA PHE A 115 0.64 13.42 -5.39
C PHE A 115 1.60 12.92 -6.48
N GLY A 116 1.10 12.23 -7.49
CA GLY A 116 1.92 11.56 -8.51
C GLY A 116 2.78 12.54 -9.29
N ALA A 117 2.20 13.67 -9.73
CA ALA A 117 2.92 14.71 -10.45
C ALA A 117 4.11 15.26 -9.63
N ASP A 118 3.87 15.63 -8.37
CA ASP A 118 4.91 16.13 -7.47
C ASP A 118 6.03 15.10 -7.26
N VAL A 119 5.67 13.85 -7.00
CA VAL A 119 6.65 12.78 -6.76
C VAL A 119 7.50 12.52 -8.00
N LEU A 120 6.89 12.50 -9.19
CA LEU A 120 7.60 12.31 -10.46
C LEU A 120 8.54 13.48 -10.76
N ALA A 121 8.12 14.72 -10.50
CA ALA A 121 8.97 15.90 -10.64
C ALA A 121 10.17 15.85 -9.68
N ILE A 122 9.98 15.42 -8.43
CA ILE A 122 11.09 15.22 -7.47
C ILE A 122 12.05 14.13 -7.93
N CYS A 123 11.52 13.04 -8.52
CA CYS A 123 12.33 11.97 -9.12
C CYS A 123 13.13 12.48 -10.34
N ALA A 124 12.56 13.39 -11.12
CA ALA A 124 13.26 14.08 -12.22
C ALA A 124 14.29 15.13 -11.74
N GLY A 125 14.37 15.39 -10.43
CA GLY A 125 15.32 16.33 -9.83
C GLY A 125 14.78 17.76 -9.66
N GLU A 126 13.49 17.97 -9.90
CA GLU A 126 12.83 19.26 -9.72
C GLU A 126 12.50 19.53 -8.25
N THR A 127 12.56 20.79 -7.84
CA THR A 127 12.11 21.23 -6.51
C THR A 127 10.64 21.60 -6.57
N VAL A 128 9.77 20.73 -6.07
CA VAL A 128 8.33 20.97 -6.03
C VAL A 128 7.97 21.70 -4.74
N GLY A 129 7.84 23.03 -4.83
CA GLY A 129 7.52 23.91 -3.71
C GLY A 129 6.04 24.33 -3.62
N GLU A 130 5.26 24.16 -4.70
CA GLU A 130 3.89 24.69 -4.80
C GLU A 130 2.92 23.52 -4.93
N GLY A 131 1.93 23.45 -4.04
CA GLY A 131 0.96 22.34 -4.05
C GLY A 131 0.00 22.46 -5.23
N PRO A 132 -0.62 21.36 -5.69
CA PRO A 132 -1.66 21.47 -6.69
C PRO A 132 -2.84 22.26 -6.10
N GLU A 133 -3.22 23.32 -6.80
CA GLU A 133 -4.46 24.04 -6.57
C GLU A 133 -5.66 23.08 -6.65
N GLU A 134 -6.69 23.45 -5.89
CA GLU A 134 -7.86 22.67 -5.53
C GLU A 134 -8.56 21.99 -6.72
N GLY A 135 -8.61 20.66 -6.69
CA GLY A 135 -9.52 19.84 -7.48
C GLY A 135 -10.63 19.26 -6.59
N ALA A 136 -11.59 20.10 -6.21
CA ALA A 136 -12.87 19.65 -5.66
C ALA A 136 -13.58 18.77 -6.70
N GLY A 137 -13.67 17.46 -6.41
CA GLY A 137 -14.51 16.52 -7.13
C GLY A 137 -15.68 16.10 -6.25
N GLU A 138 -16.75 16.88 -6.30
CA GLU A 138 -18.09 16.52 -5.84
C GLU A 138 -18.58 15.24 -6.54
N SER A 139 -19.17 14.32 -5.78
CA SER A 139 -20.20 13.37 -6.21
C SER A 139 -20.93 12.82 -4.98
#